data_AF-A0A445FEH7-F1
#
_entry.id   AF-A0A445FEH7-F1
#
_cell.length_a   1.000
_cell.length_b   1.000
_cell.length_c   1.000
_cell.angle_alpha   90.00
_cell.angle_beta   90.00
_cell.angle_gamma   90.00
#
_symmetry.space_group_name_H-M   'P 1'
#
loop_
_entity.id
_entity.type
_entity.pdbx_description
1 polymer ?
#
loop_
_entity_poly.entity_id
_entity_poly.type
_entity_poly.pdbx_seq_one_letter_code
_entity_poly.pdbx_strand_id
1 'polypeptide(L)' 'GSLTIVVAHHMYSMPPYPYLAIDYGTQLSLFTHHMWIGGFLIVSAAAHAAIFMVRDYDPTIQYNDL' A
#
# COMPACT_ATOMS: atom_id res chain seq x y z
N GLY A 1 -0.06 -2.10 1.78
CA GLY A 1 -0.45 -1.29 0.61
C GLY A 1 -0.97 0.06 1.04
N SER A 2 -2.23 0.15 1.47
CA SER A 2 -2.91 1.43 1.77
C SER A 2 -2.15 2.36 2.73
N LEU A 3 -1.46 1.82 3.74
CA LEU A 3 -0.63 2.64 4.63
C LEU A 3 0.52 3.35 3.92
N THR A 4 1.12 2.75 2.88
CA THR A 4 2.20 3.43 2.12
C THR A 4 1.65 4.61 1.31
N ILE A 5 0.40 4.51 0.84
CA ILE A 5 -0.34 5.60 0.19
C ILE A 5 -0.62 6.71 1.19
N VAL A 6 -1.03 6.38 2.42
CA VAL A 6 -1.22 7.37 3.49
C VAL A 6 0.10 8.08 3.82
N VAL A 7 1.20 7.34 3.90
CA VAL A 7 2.55 7.92 4.06
C VAL A 7 2.87 8.89 2.92
N ALA A 8 2.56 8.55 1.67
CA ALA A 8 2.76 9.46 0.53
C ALA A 8 2.02 10.80 0.72
N HIS A 9 0.75 10.74 1.12
CA HIS A 9 -0.07 11.93 1.36
C HIS A 9 0.43 12.75 2.56
N HIS A 10 0.84 12.09 3.64
CA HIS A 10 1.41 12.76 4.81
C HIS A 10 2.76 13.41 4.51
N MET A 11 3.67 12.73 3.80
CA MET A 11 4.99 13.31 3.48
C MET A 11 4.89 14.50 2.51
N TYR A 12 3.92 14.49 1.60
CA TYR A 12 3.66 15.63 0.73
C TYR A 12 3.11 16.84 1.51
N SER A 13 2.15 16.62 2.41
CA SER A 13 1.48 17.71 3.17
C SER A 13 2.22 18.17 4.42
N MET A 14 3.01 17.28 5.04
CA MET A 14 3.79 17.52 6.25
C MET A 14 5.24 17.02 6.03
N PRO A 15 6.09 17.79 5.33
CA PRO A 15 7.47 17.41 5.03
C PRO A 15 8.27 17.15 6.32
N PRO A 16 8.69 15.90 6.61
CA PRO A 16 9.29 15.55 7.89
C PRO A 16 10.80 15.80 7.95
N TYR A 17 11.43 16.19 6.83
CA TYR A 17 12.87 16.38 6.72
C TYR A 17 13.25 17.85 6.44
N PRO A 18 14.33 18.37 7.05
CA PRO A 18 14.83 19.72 6.75
C PRO A 18 15.07 19.94 5.26
N TYR A 19 14.70 21.12 4.77
CA TYR A 19 14.84 21.54 3.36
C TYR A 19 14.04 20.74 2.32
N LEU A 20 13.32 19.68 2.71
CA LEU A 20 12.51 18.90 1.75
C LEU A 20 11.40 19.73 1.11
N ALA A 21 10.81 20.69 1.84
CA ALA A 21 9.72 21.53 1.35
C ALA A 21 10.11 22.45 0.17
N ILE A 22 11.41 22.66 -0.06
CA ILE A 22 11.94 23.46 -1.18
C ILE A 22 12.61 22.60 -2.26
N ASP A 23 12.75 21.29 -2.03
CA ASP A 23 13.24 20.33 -3.01
C ASP A 23 12.06 19.62 -3.70
N TYR A 24 11.52 20.29 -4.71
CA TYR A 24 10.32 19.83 -5.44
C TYR A 24 10.51 18.47 -6.15
N GLY A 25 11.72 18.21 -6.65
CA GLY A 25 12.04 16.98 -7.36
C GLY A 25 11.97 15.77 -6.43
N THR A 26 12.59 15.89 -5.26
CA THR A 26 12.55 14.84 -4.24
C THR A 26 11.14 14.63 -3.70
N GLN A 27 10.37 15.70 -3.45
CA GLN A 27 8.99 15.59 -2.96
C GLN A 27 8.09 14.83 -3.94
N LEU A 28 8.13 15.17 -5.24
CA LEU A 28 7.36 14.47 -6.27
C LEU A 28 7.80 13.01 -6.40
N SER A 29 9.11 12.76 -6.37
CA SER A 29 9.68 11.42 -6.51
C SER A 29 9.27 10.51 -5.35
N LEU A 30 9.32 11.00 -4.11
CA LEU A 30 8.88 10.25 -2.93
C LEU A 30 7.38 9.96 -2.98
N PHE A 31 6.56 10.93 -3.38
CA PHE A 31 5.12 10.73 -3.52
C PHE A 31 4.81 9.63 -4.54
N THR A 32 5.31 9.75 -5.77
CA THR A 32 5.05 8.75 -6.83
C THR A 32 5.58 7.36 -6.44
N HIS A 33 6.77 7.30 -5.84
CA HIS A 33 7.36 6.04 -5.37
C HIS A 33 6.45 5.31 -4.37
N HIS A 34 5.99 6.00 -3.32
CA HIS A 34 5.15 5.41 -2.29
C HIS A 34 3.74 5.05 -2.78
N MET A 35 3.20 5.83 -3.72
CA MET A 35 1.92 5.54 -4.40
C MET A 35 2.01 4.24 -5.21
N TRP A 36 3.05 4.08 -6.02
CA TRP A 36 3.24 2.88 -6.84
C TRP A 36 3.48 1.63 -6.00
N ILE A 37 4.35 1.71 -4.98
CA ILE A 37 4.53 0.60 -4.03
C ILE A 37 3.21 0.25 -3.36
N GLY A 38 2.43 1.26 -2.97
CA GLY A 38 1.11 1.07 -2.39
C GLY A 38 0.17 0.29 -3.28
N GLY A 39 0.10 0.68 -4.56
CA GLY A 39 -0.67 -0.02 -5.59
C GLY A 39 -0.23 -1.47 -5.76
N PHE A 40 1.08 -1.73 -5.90
CA PHE A 40 1.60 -3.09 -6.01
C PHE A 40 1.23 -3.95 -4.80
N LEU A 41 1.36 -3.42 -3.59
CA LEU A 41 1.03 -4.15 -2.37
C LEU A 41 -0.48 -4.41 -2.22
N ILE A 42 -1.35 -3.49 -2.67
CA ILE A 42 -2.81 -3.71 -2.66
C ILE A 42 -3.19 -4.81 -3.64
N VAL A 43 -2.71 -4.73 -4.89
CA VAL A 43 -2.97 -5.76 -5.90
C VAL A 43 -2.40 -7.11 -5.46
N SER A 44 -1.19 -7.13 -4.89
CA SER A 44 -0.58 -8.34 -4.35
C SER A 44 -1.40 -8.95 -3.21
N ALA A 45 -1.98 -8.15 -2.31
CA ALA A 45 -2.86 -8.65 -1.27
C ALA A 45 -4.11 -9.34 -1.84
N ALA A 46 -4.75 -8.74 -2.85
CA ALA A 46 -5.87 -9.37 -3.55
C ALA A 46 -5.47 -10.65 -4.30
N ALA A 47 -4.30 -10.66 -4.94
CA ALA A 47 -3.77 -11.84 -5.61
C ALA A 47 -3.53 -12.99 -4.61
N HIS A 48 -2.91 -12.72 -3.47
CA HIS A 48 -2.72 -13.73 -2.42
C HIS A 48 -4.05 -14.21 -1.83
N ALA A 49 -5.02 -13.30 -1.63
CA ALA A 49 -6.37 -13.70 -1.20
C ALA A 49 -7.01 -14.68 -2.20
N ALA A 50 -6.94 -14.40 -3.51
CA ALA A 50 -7.45 -15.31 -4.53
C ALA A 50 -6.70 -16.65 -4.55
N ILE A 51 -5.36 -16.65 -4.39
CA ILE A 51 -4.56 -17.87 -4.32
C ILE A 51 -5.00 -18.73 -3.13
N PHE A 52 -5.18 -18.11 -1.95
CA PHE A 52 -5.68 -18.79 -0.76
C PHE A 52 -7.06 -19.41 -1.00
N MET A 53 -8.00 -18.66 -1.58
CA MET A 53 -9.36 -19.16 -1.87
C MET A 53 -9.38 -20.36 -2.81
N VAL A 54 -8.39 -20.48 -3.70
CA VAL A 54 -8.31 -21.60 -4.65
C VAL A 54 -7.58 -22.80 -4.08
N ARG A 55 -6.52 -22.59 -3.28
CA ARG A 55 -5.60 -23.66 -2.89
C ARG A 55 -5.81 -24.16 -1.47
N ASP A 56 -6.17 -23.27 -0.55
CA ASP A 56 -6.05 -23.52 0.88
C ASP A 56 -7.37 -23.30 1.65
N TYR A 57 -8.38 -22.71 1.00
CA TYR A 57 -9.71 -22.54 1.59
C TYR A 57 -10.48 -23.86 1.61
N ASP A 58 -10.98 -24.24 2.78
CA ASP A 58 -11.82 -25.41 3.00
C ASP A 58 -13.20 -24.98 3.54
N PRO A 59 -14.27 -25.08 2.72
CA PRO A 59 -15.61 -24.66 3.13
C PRO A 59 -16.22 -25.56 4.21
N THR A 60 -15.64 -26.71 4.54
CA THR A 60 -16.10 -27.56 5.65
C THR A 60 -15.52 -27.14 6.99
N ILE A 61 -14.38 -26.46 6.97
CA ILE A 61 -13.71 -25.94 8.17
C ILE A 61 -14.13 -24.50 8.44
N GLN A 62 -14.22 -23.67 7.40
CA GLN A 62 -14.41 -22.21 7.51
C GLN A 62 -15.87 -21.78 7.29
N TYR A 63 -16.81 -22.70 7.51
CA TYR A 63 -18.23 -22.46 7.26
C TYR A 63 -18.83 -21.52 8.30
N ASN A 64 -19.35 -20.37 7.84
CA ASN A 64 -20.08 -19.39 8.65
C ASN A 64 -19.27 -18.75 9.79
N ASP A 65 -17.97 -18.51 9.53
CA ASP A 65 -17.03 -17.90 10.47
C ASP A 65 -16.75 -16.40 10.22
N LEU A 66 -17.58 -15.74 9.40
CA LEU A 66 -17.53 -14.29 9.14
C LEU A 66 -18.31 -13.51 10.21
#